data_AF-A0A9W8TH49-F1
#
_entry.id   AF-A0A9W8TH49-F1
#
_cell.length_a   1.000
_cell.length_b   1.000
_cell.length_c   1.000
_cell.angle_alpha   90.00
_cell.angle_beta   90.00
_cell.angle_gamma   90.00
#
_symmetry.space_group_name_H-M   'P 1'
#
loop_
_entity.id
_entity.type
_entity.pdbx_description
1 polymer ?
#
loop_
_entity_poly.entity_id
_entity_poly.type
_entity_poly.pdbx_seq_one_letter_code
_entity_poly.pdbx_strand_id
1 'polypeptide(L)'
;MWQCKKFMTSLSERQKLLQVLKQPERKTLQELYGSVLKKSVTSHESSVTSPQLRSFIESLALTSKDGYGGFQAGGVFEEVEQEREVETQVEQVRQVEKRIQYEALSFPGMHPDVVQFAHTGKLEAASTAKAKQPGFEHAFSSVGRTAIAKSFGVHESNAKLFVSKEFTRTIRIAKNSHEDDNFLRPVEWIVWSPQTETALVIIPEEAEHLLAYLRSRRGKPRVYLITYAAAVTKAMVQFNHLDFYTYPELPTGFCIPKQIKVELGILAGRLYVDEHEWKAVAEYTMGTANDSNKIAANPAAFVLEWLTARRKTVNVLRTPMGYICTGREMESTDSPGDANGDEDEADEAGLVE
;
A
#
# COMPACT_ATOMS: atom_id res chain seq x y z
N MET A 1 -40.09 -14.34 -36.57
CA MET A 1 -40.53 -12.94 -36.75
C MET A 1 -41.30 -12.68 -38.04
N TRP A 2 -40.86 -13.23 -39.18
CA TRP A 2 -41.45 -13.03 -40.53
C TRP A 2 -42.96 -13.34 -40.67
N GLN A 3 -43.50 -14.22 -39.81
CA GLN A 3 -44.91 -14.66 -39.84
C GLN A 3 -45.84 -13.76 -39.00
N CYS A 4 -45.31 -12.88 -38.14
CA CYS A 4 -46.10 -11.97 -37.28
C CYS A 4 -45.79 -10.52 -37.68
N LYS A 5 -46.33 -10.06 -38.81
CA LYS A 5 -45.96 -8.77 -39.42
C LYS A 5 -46.48 -7.54 -38.65
N LYS A 6 -47.49 -7.69 -37.79
CA LYS A 6 -48.11 -6.61 -37.00
C LYS A 6 -47.91 -6.80 -35.50
N PHE A 7 -46.80 -7.40 -35.09
CA PHE A 7 -46.48 -7.66 -33.68
C PHE A 7 -46.38 -6.39 -32.81
N MET A 8 -46.14 -5.22 -33.41
CA MET A 8 -46.10 -3.93 -32.69
C MET A 8 -47.48 -3.34 -32.42
N THR A 9 -48.50 -3.71 -33.21
CA THR A 9 -49.86 -3.12 -33.13
C THR A 9 -50.93 -4.11 -32.66
N SER A 10 -50.74 -5.41 -32.85
CA SER A 10 -51.68 -6.46 -32.41
C SER A 10 -51.13 -7.24 -31.21
N LEU A 11 -51.89 -7.20 -30.11
CA LEU A 11 -51.54 -7.86 -28.85
C LEU A 11 -51.49 -9.40 -29.00
N SER A 12 -52.37 -9.97 -29.83
CA SER A 12 -52.42 -11.41 -30.10
C SER A 12 -51.19 -11.89 -30.90
N GLU A 13 -50.75 -11.14 -31.91
CA GLU A 13 -49.54 -11.48 -32.66
C GLU A 13 -48.28 -11.31 -31.80
N ARG A 14 -48.26 -10.30 -30.91
CA ARG A 14 -47.18 -10.10 -29.95
C ARG A 14 -47.06 -11.27 -28.98
N GLN A 15 -48.17 -11.76 -28.43
CA GLN A 15 -48.15 -12.94 -27.55
C GLN A 15 -47.67 -14.20 -28.27
N LYS A 16 -48.08 -14.42 -29.52
CA LYS A 16 -47.57 -15.54 -30.33
C LYS A 16 -46.06 -15.44 -30.56
N LEU A 17 -45.56 -14.25 -30.89
CA LEU A 17 -44.11 -14.04 -31.05
C LEU A 17 -43.36 -14.26 -29.73
N LEU A 18 -43.88 -13.74 -28.62
CA LEU A 18 -43.29 -13.93 -27.30
C LEU A 18 -43.28 -15.40 -26.87
N GLN A 19 -44.30 -16.19 -27.22
CA GLN A 19 -44.28 -17.63 -26.93
C GLN A 19 -43.18 -18.37 -27.71
N VAL A 20 -42.85 -17.93 -28.92
CA VAL A 20 -41.75 -18.52 -29.70
C VAL A 20 -40.38 -18.08 -29.18
N LEU A 21 -40.25 -16.84 -28.69
CA LEU A 21 -38.99 -16.30 -28.17
C LEU A 21 -38.69 -16.72 -26.74
N LYS A 22 -39.71 -16.99 -25.93
CA LYS A 22 -39.55 -17.44 -24.55
C LYS A 22 -38.93 -18.83 -24.55
N GLN A 23 -37.69 -18.91 -24.10
CA GLN A 23 -37.07 -20.17 -23.73
C GLN A 23 -37.28 -20.42 -22.22
N PRO A 24 -37.46 -21.68 -21.79
CA PRO A 24 -37.47 -22.01 -20.37
C PRO A 24 -36.11 -21.65 -19.75
N GLU A 25 -36.12 -20.91 -18.64
CA GLU A 25 -34.91 -20.42 -17.97
C GLU A 25 -34.07 -21.55 -17.36
N ARG A 26 -34.69 -22.70 -17.05
CA ARG A 26 -34.01 -23.87 -16.53
C ARG A 26 -33.98 -24.97 -17.58
N LYS A 27 -32.81 -25.19 -18.17
CA LYS A 27 -32.50 -26.34 -19.04
C LYS A 27 -31.34 -27.10 -18.42
N THR A 28 -31.39 -28.42 -18.47
CA THR A 28 -30.26 -29.26 -18.06
C THR A 28 -29.15 -29.20 -19.13
N LEU A 29 -27.89 -29.41 -18.73
CA LEU A 29 -26.75 -29.45 -19.66
C LEU A 29 -26.96 -30.49 -20.77
N GLN A 30 -27.56 -31.64 -20.44
CA GLN A 30 -27.91 -32.68 -21.41
C GLN A 30 -28.97 -32.21 -22.42
N GLU A 31 -29.86 -31.27 -22.07
CA GLU A 31 -30.83 -30.69 -23.00
C GLU A 31 -30.22 -29.58 -23.89
N LEU A 32 -29.18 -28.91 -23.43
CA LEU A 32 -28.46 -27.86 -24.18
C LEU A 32 -27.42 -28.44 -25.13
N TYR A 33 -26.67 -29.45 -24.67
CA TYR A 33 -25.48 -29.96 -25.34
C TYR A 33 -25.49 -31.47 -25.57
N GLY A 34 -26.49 -32.19 -25.08
CA GLY A 34 -26.60 -33.63 -25.29
C GLY A 34 -26.68 -33.95 -26.77
N SER A 35 -25.97 -35.01 -27.17
CA SER A 35 -26.04 -35.58 -28.51
C SER A 35 -27.50 -35.76 -28.93
N VAL A 36 -27.96 -34.86 -29.81
CA VAL A 36 -29.30 -34.92 -30.36
C VAL A 36 -29.35 -36.12 -31.31
N LEU A 37 -29.65 -37.29 -30.76
CA LEU A 37 -30.06 -38.45 -31.54
C LEU A 37 -31.34 -38.07 -32.29
N LYS A 38 -31.14 -37.58 -33.53
CA LYS A 38 -32.12 -37.50 -34.61
C LYS A 38 -33.48 -36.93 -34.22
N LYS A 39 -33.51 -35.70 -33.69
CA LYS A 39 -34.73 -34.88 -33.71
C LYS A 39 -34.60 -33.70 -34.67
N SER A 40 -35.08 -33.96 -35.89
CA SER A 40 -35.83 -33.01 -36.73
C SER A 40 -35.19 -31.65 -37.05
N VAL A 41 -34.08 -31.65 -37.79
CA VAL A 41 -33.72 -30.50 -38.64
C VAL A 41 -34.68 -30.37 -39.83
N THR A 42 -35.42 -31.44 -40.15
CA THR A 42 -36.28 -31.55 -41.34
C THR A 42 -37.63 -30.83 -41.24
N SER A 43 -38.01 -30.25 -40.10
CA SER A 43 -39.35 -29.67 -39.93
C SER A 43 -39.46 -28.16 -40.19
N HIS A 44 -38.35 -27.43 -40.41
CA HIS A 44 -38.39 -25.98 -40.60
C HIS A 44 -37.96 -25.47 -41.98
N GLU A 45 -37.36 -26.31 -42.83
CA GLU A 45 -36.89 -25.95 -44.18
C GLU A 45 -38.03 -25.46 -45.09
N SER A 46 -39.24 -25.97 -44.92
CA SER A 46 -40.39 -25.67 -45.79
C SER A 46 -41.03 -24.30 -45.54
N SER A 47 -40.64 -23.56 -44.50
CA SER A 47 -41.32 -22.30 -44.11
C SER A 47 -40.53 -21.01 -44.43
N VAL A 48 -39.31 -21.11 -44.97
CA VAL A 48 -38.45 -19.96 -45.21
C VAL A 48 -38.66 -19.42 -46.62
N THR A 49 -39.37 -18.28 -46.71
CA THR A 49 -39.74 -17.61 -47.97
C THR A 49 -38.67 -16.64 -48.48
N SER A 50 -37.67 -16.29 -47.67
CA SER A 50 -36.61 -15.35 -48.05
C SER A 50 -35.45 -16.05 -48.76
N PRO A 51 -35.04 -15.62 -49.97
CA PRO A 51 -33.96 -16.25 -50.73
C PRO A 51 -32.59 -16.10 -50.05
N GLN A 52 -32.34 -14.98 -49.35
CA GLN A 52 -31.09 -14.73 -48.62
C GLN A 52 -30.93 -15.64 -47.40
N LEU A 53 -32.03 -16.01 -46.73
CA LEU A 53 -31.96 -16.92 -45.59
C LEU A 53 -31.76 -18.37 -46.03
N ARG A 54 -32.22 -18.75 -47.23
CA ARG A 54 -32.00 -20.09 -47.76
C ARG A 54 -30.51 -20.37 -47.98
N SER A 55 -29.75 -19.42 -48.51
CA SER A 55 -28.30 -19.60 -48.68
C SER A 55 -27.58 -19.79 -47.33
N PHE A 56 -28.02 -19.09 -46.28
CA PHE A 56 -27.47 -19.30 -44.93
C PHE A 56 -27.85 -20.68 -44.37
N ILE A 57 -29.10 -21.12 -44.53
CA ILE A 57 -29.54 -22.44 -44.07
C ILE A 57 -28.81 -23.56 -44.81
N GLU A 58 -28.63 -23.43 -46.13
CA GLU A 58 -27.84 -24.36 -46.93
C GLU A 58 -26.38 -24.42 -46.48
N SER A 59 -25.75 -23.26 -46.18
CA SER A 59 -24.39 -23.25 -45.62
C SER A 59 -24.30 -23.95 -44.26
N LEU A 60 -25.28 -23.77 -43.39
CA LEU A 60 -25.33 -24.42 -42.07
C LEU A 60 -25.58 -25.92 -42.18
N ALA A 61 -26.42 -26.36 -43.13
CA ALA A 61 -26.68 -27.78 -43.40
C ALA A 61 -25.45 -28.49 -43.99
N LEU A 62 -24.65 -27.80 -44.80
CA LEU A 62 -23.37 -28.28 -45.31
C LEU A 62 -22.34 -28.42 -44.16
N THR A 63 -22.16 -27.38 -43.35
CA THR A 63 -21.23 -27.44 -42.19
C THR A 63 -21.66 -28.47 -41.14
N SER A 64 -22.97 -28.69 -40.97
CA SER A 64 -23.51 -29.73 -40.08
C SER A 64 -23.22 -31.15 -40.56
N LYS A 65 -23.09 -31.39 -41.87
CA LYS A 65 -22.76 -32.71 -42.41
C LYS A 65 -21.26 -33.00 -42.38
N ASP A 66 -20.44 -31.96 -42.52
CA ASP A 66 -18.97 -32.09 -42.53
C ASP A 66 -18.35 -32.24 -41.12
N GLY A 67 -19.14 -32.05 -40.06
CA GLY A 67 -18.70 -32.14 -38.66
C GLY A 67 -18.56 -33.55 -38.06
N TYR A 68 -18.85 -34.62 -38.81
CA TYR A 68 -18.74 -36.01 -38.32
C TYR A 68 -17.41 -36.71 -38.66
N GLY A 69 -16.44 -35.97 -39.21
CA GLY A 69 -15.13 -36.48 -39.62
C GLY A 69 -13.98 -35.81 -38.88
N GLY A 70 -13.93 -35.96 -37.55
CA GLY A 70 -12.70 -35.82 -36.77
C GLY A 70 -12.09 -34.42 -36.72
N PHE A 71 -12.65 -33.53 -35.91
CA PHE A 71 -11.84 -32.56 -35.18
C PHE A 71 -12.49 -32.30 -33.82
N GLN A 72 -11.67 -32.35 -32.79
CA GLN A 72 -11.98 -32.16 -31.38
C GLN A 72 -12.51 -30.74 -31.11
N ALA A 73 -13.74 -30.45 -31.52
CA ALA A 73 -14.42 -29.21 -31.15
C ALA A 73 -15.24 -29.33 -29.84
N GLY A 74 -15.33 -30.55 -29.27
CA GLY A 74 -15.89 -30.77 -27.94
C GLY A 74 -14.90 -30.53 -26.80
N GLY A 75 -13.63 -30.90 -26.98
CA GLY A 75 -12.64 -30.88 -25.89
C GLY A 75 -12.33 -29.48 -25.35
N VAL A 76 -12.22 -28.47 -26.21
CA VAL A 76 -11.84 -27.11 -25.77
C VAL A 76 -12.97 -26.41 -25.02
N PHE A 77 -14.25 -26.78 -25.22
CA PHE A 77 -15.38 -26.23 -24.45
C PHE A 77 -15.76 -27.11 -23.26
N GLU A 78 -15.56 -28.42 -23.35
CA GLU A 78 -15.83 -29.39 -22.28
C GLU A 78 -14.76 -29.31 -21.16
N GLU A 79 -13.51 -28.94 -21.49
CA GLU A 79 -12.47 -28.62 -20.49
C GLU A 79 -12.82 -27.35 -19.69
N VAL A 80 -13.35 -26.30 -20.33
CA VAL A 80 -13.77 -25.06 -19.61
C VAL A 80 -15.06 -25.23 -18.82
N GLU A 81 -15.95 -26.15 -19.21
CA GLU A 81 -17.14 -26.49 -18.42
C GLU A 81 -16.79 -27.41 -17.23
N GLN A 82 -15.79 -28.30 -17.35
CA GLN A 82 -15.28 -29.08 -16.22
C GLN A 82 -14.46 -28.26 -15.22
N GLU A 83 -13.88 -27.12 -15.62
CA GLU A 83 -13.32 -26.16 -14.66
C GLU A 83 -14.40 -25.42 -13.82
N ARG A 84 -15.69 -25.54 -14.17
CA ARG A 84 -16.79 -24.86 -13.47
C ARG A 84 -17.71 -25.75 -12.62
N GLU A 85 -17.52 -27.07 -12.60
CA GLU A 85 -18.28 -28.00 -11.74
C GLU A 85 -17.48 -28.46 -10.51
N VAL A 86 -16.75 -27.55 -9.87
CA VAL A 86 -16.56 -27.62 -8.42
C VAL A 86 -16.81 -26.21 -7.89
N GLU A 87 -18.09 -25.82 -7.81
CA GLU A 87 -18.50 -24.82 -6.82
C GLU A 87 -18.16 -25.42 -5.44
N THR A 88 -16.91 -25.28 -5.04
CA THR A 88 -16.54 -25.42 -3.64
C THR A 88 -17.25 -24.26 -2.97
N GLN A 89 -18.47 -24.49 -2.51
CA GLN A 89 -19.11 -23.63 -1.53
C GLN A 89 -18.28 -23.74 -0.26
N VAL A 90 -17.15 -23.05 -0.26
CA VAL A 90 -16.46 -22.69 0.97
C VAL A 90 -17.41 -21.70 1.63
N GLU A 91 -18.30 -22.21 2.48
CA GLU A 91 -18.91 -21.37 3.51
C GLU A 91 -17.76 -20.80 4.34
N GLN A 92 -17.25 -19.63 3.92
CA GLN A 92 -16.42 -18.80 4.77
C GLN A 92 -17.32 -18.34 5.90
N VAL A 93 -17.43 -19.18 6.94
CA VAL A 93 -18.02 -18.77 8.21
C VAL A 93 -17.13 -17.65 8.71
N ARG A 94 -17.60 -16.41 8.55
CA ARG A 94 -16.94 -15.22 9.10
C ARG A 94 -16.92 -15.37 10.62
N GLN A 95 -15.85 -15.93 11.15
CA GLN A 95 -15.58 -15.83 12.57
C GLN A 95 -15.45 -14.33 12.86
N VAL A 96 -16.37 -13.81 13.65
CA VAL A 96 -16.30 -12.44 14.15
C VAL A 96 -15.18 -12.42 15.18
N GLU A 97 -13.95 -12.27 14.71
CA GLU A 97 -12.83 -11.91 15.57
C GLU A 97 -13.17 -10.54 16.16
N LYS A 98 -13.56 -10.54 17.44
CA LYS A 98 -13.80 -9.29 18.15
C LYS A 98 -12.48 -8.54 18.19
N ARG A 99 -12.43 -7.37 17.57
CA ARG A 99 -11.27 -6.47 17.67
C ARG A 99 -10.91 -6.29 19.14
N ILE A 100 -9.67 -6.60 19.47
CA ILE A 100 -9.10 -6.28 20.78
C ILE A 100 -9.11 -4.75 20.90
N GLN A 101 -9.80 -4.25 21.92
CA GLN A 101 -9.84 -2.83 22.23
C GLN A 101 -8.64 -2.50 23.13
N TYR A 102 -7.74 -1.66 22.63
CA TYR A 102 -6.60 -1.16 23.40
C TYR A 102 -6.94 0.20 24.01
N GLU A 103 -6.53 0.41 25.26
CA GLU A 103 -6.66 1.70 25.92
C GLU A 103 -5.52 2.62 25.45
N ALA A 104 -5.85 3.75 24.83
CA ALA A 104 -4.87 4.75 24.42
C ALA A 104 -4.26 5.45 25.65
N LEU A 105 -2.96 5.74 25.62
CA LEU A 105 -2.34 6.57 26.65
C LEU A 105 -2.72 8.04 26.44
N SER A 106 -3.13 8.70 27.51
CA SER A 106 -3.44 10.13 27.48
C SER A 106 -2.16 10.97 27.38
N PHE A 107 -2.19 12.01 26.53
CA PHE A 107 -1.14 13.02 26.45
C PHE A 107 -1.10 13.87 27.74
N PRO A 108 -0.02 13.82 28.53
CA PRO A 108 0.07 14.54 29.81
C PRO A 108 0.49 16.01 29.66
N GLY A 109 0.79 16.47 28.43
CA GLY A 109 1.39 17.76 28.15
C GLY A 109 2.84 17.64 27.65
N MET A 110 3.36 18.76 27.13
CA MET A 110 4.71 18.82 26.54
C MET A 110 5.80 18.68 27.62
N HIS A 111 6.78 17.81 27.37
CA HIS A 111 7.86 17.57 28.33
C HIS A 111 8.76 18.81 28.49
N PRO A 112 9.26 19.12 29.71
CA PRO A 112 10.15 20.25 29.95
C PRO A 112 11.38 20.31 29.03
N ASP A 113 12.00 19.18 28.73
CA ASP A 113 13.15 19.10 27.80
C ASP A 113 12.78 19.55 26.37
N VAL A 114 11.60 19.18 25.88
CA VAL A 114 11.11 19.59 24.54
C VAL A 114 10.80 21.09 24.54
N VAL A 115 10.22 21.60 25.64
CA VAL A 115 10.03 23.05 25.85
C VAL A 115 11.40 23.75 25.84
N GLN A 116 12.38 23.26 26.58
CA GLN A 116 13.72 23.85 26.65
C GLN A 116 14.39 23.84 25.28
N PHE A 117 14.28 22.74 24.53
CA PHE A 117 14.79 22.63 23.17
C PHE A 117 14.18 23.71 22.26
N ALA A 118 12.86 23.93 22.32
CA ALA A 118 12.21 24.99 21.56
C ALA A 118 12.73 26.40 21.91
N HIS A 119 13.08 26.63 23.18
CA HIS A 119 13.59 27.92 23.65
C HIS A 119 15.05 28.14 23.30
N THR A 120 15.90 27.14 23.49
CA THR A 120 17.37 27.24 23.41
C THR A 120 17.93 26.82 22.06
N GLY A 121 17.23 25.94 21.33
CA GLY A 121 17.75 25.23 20.16
C GLY A 121 18.73 24.11 20.52
N LYS A 122 18.90 23.77 21.81
CA LYS A 122 19.81 22.71 22.27
C LYS A 122 19.04 21.63 23.00
N LEU A 123 19.21 20.39 22.56
CA LEU A 123 18.58 19.22 23.16
C LEU A 123 19.49 18.72 24.29
N GLU A 124 19.30 19.30 25.47
CA GLU A 124 19.99 18.90 26.70
C GLU A 124 18.95 18.35 27.66
N ALA A 125 19.20 17.18 28.27
CA ALA A 125 18.32 16.66 29.30
C ALA A 125 18.29 17.65 30.46
N ALA A 126 17.11 18.16 30.84
CA ALA A 126 17.02 19.11 31.92
C ALA A 126 17.44 18.39 33.21
N SER A 127 18.55 18.83 33.82
CA SER A 127 18.99 18.45 35.16
C SER A 127 18.05 19.02 36.23
N THR A 128 16.75 18.75 36.12
CA THR A 128 15.76 19.12 37.12
C THR A 128 15.47 17.90 37.98
N ALA A 129 15.57 18.07 39.30
CA ALA A 129 15.36 17.04 40.32
C ALA A 129 13.98 16.34 40.29
N LYS A 130 13.09 16.72 39.37
CA LYS A 130 11.71 16.23 39.24
C LYS A 130 11.52 15.25 38.05
N ALA A 131 12.41 15.25 37.07
CA ALA A 131 12.35 14.33 35.92
C ALA A 131 13.32 13.16 36.13
N LYS A 132 12.79 11.98 36.48
CA LYS A 132 13.60 10.76 36.68
C LYS A 132 14.20 10.21 35.38
N GLN A 133 13.71 10.67 34.22
CA GLN A 133 14.08 10.21 32.88
C GLN A 133 14.02 11.38 31.89
N PRO A 134 14.87 11.41 30.85
CA PRO A 134 14.80 12.42 29.81
C PRO A 134 13.49 12.36 29.03
N GLY A 135 13.06 13.50 28.50
CA GLY A 135 11.85 13.67 27.68
C GLY A 135 12.00 13.27 26.22
N PHE A 136 13.18 12.79 25.85
CA PHE A 136 13.55 12.38 24.51
C PHE A 136 14.51 11.19 24.62
N GLU A 137 14.61 10.44 23.54
CA GLU A 137 15.59 9.36 23.39
C GLU A 137 16.09 9.30 21.95
N HIS A 138 17.23 8.66 21.73
CA HIS A 138 17.76 8.48 20.38
C HIS A 138 16.80 7.64 19.53
N ALA A 139 16.61 8.00 18.25
CA ALA A 139 15.64 7.33 17.38
C ALA A 139 15.89 5.82 17.29
N PHE A 140 17.13 5.39 17.07
CA PHE A 140 17.44 3.96 17.01
C PHE A 140 17.45 3.25 18.37
N SER A 141 17.55 3.98 19.49
CA SER A 141 17.30 3.40 20.82
C SER A 141 15.82 3.08 21.01
N SER A 142 14.93 3.94 20.50
CA SER A 142 13.49 3.67 20.49
C SER A 142 13.14 2.45 19.64
N VAL A 143 13.72 2.39 18.44
CA VAL A 143 13.55 1.27 17.51
C VAL A 143 14.11 -0.02 18.11
N GLY A 144 15.27 0.04 18.78
CA GLY A 144 15.90 -1.07 19.49
C GLY A 144 15.04 -1.75 20.56
N ARG A 145 13.93 -1.14 21.00
CA ARG A 145 12.96 -1.77 21.91
C ARG A 145 12.06 -2.78 21.21
N THR A 146 11.88 -2.66 19.91
CA THR A 146 11.04 -3.56 19.09
C THR A 146 11.64 -4.96 18.98
N ALA A 147 10.81 -5.99 18.78
CA ALA A 147 11.27 -7.37 18.69
C ALA A 147 12.20 -7.58 17.49
N ILE A 148 11.88 -6.94 16.36
CA ILE A 148 12.69 -6.98 15.14
C ILE A 148 14.05 -6.33 15.39
N ALA A 149 14.09 -5.12 15.95
CA ALA A 149 15.36 -4.45 16.17
C ALA A 149 16.26 -5.19 17.18
N LYS A 150 15.66 -5.89 18.17
CA LYS A 150 16.39 -6.75 19.11
C LYS A 150 17.06 -7.94 18.42
N SER A 151 16.40 -8.58 17.45
CA SER A 151 17.00 -9.73 16.74
C SER A 151 18.23 -9.32 15.92
N PHE A 152 18.25 -8.10 15.39
CA PHE A 152 19.38 -7.55 14.62
C PHE A 152 20.44 -6.82 15.45
N GLY A 153 20.21 -6.65 16.76
CA GLY A 153 21.14 -5.94 17.66
C GLY A 153 21.26 -4.45 17.32
N VAL A 154 20.12 -3.79 17.08
CA VAL A 154 20.10 -2.37 16.71
C VAL A 154 20.60 -1.49 17.86
N HIS A 155 21.46 -0.52 17.55
CA HIS A 155 22.05 0.41 18.51
C HIS A 155 22.02 1.87 18.02
N GLU A 156 22.39 2.79 18.90
CA GLU A 156 22.46 4.22 18.60
C GLU A 156 23.48 4.51 17.50
N SER A 157 23.07 5.36 16.55
CA SER A 157 23.94 5.89 15.51
C SER A 157 24.61 7.19 15.99
N ASN A 158 25.56 7.69 15.21
CA ASN A 158 26.18 9.00 15.49
C ASN A 158 25.32 10.19 15.03
N ALA A 159 24.19 9.95 14.35
CA ALA A 159 23.33 11.04 13.91
C ALA A 159 22.59 11.66 15.09
N LYS A 160 22.36 12.97 15.03
CA LYS A 160 21.59 13.68 16.05
C LYS A 160 20.09 13.61 15.75
N LEU A 161 19.57 12.39 15.62
CA LEU A 161 18.16 12.11 15.38
C LEU A 161 17.53 11.52 16.64
N PHE A 162 16.59 12.27 17.21
CA PHE A 162 15.92 11.92 18.46
C PHE A 162 14.41 11.80 18.25
N VAL A 163 13.74 11.09 19.13
CA VAL A 163 12.28 11.00 19.22
C VAL A 163 11.84 11.52 20.58
N SER A 164 10.68 12.20 20.64
CA SER A 164 10.08 12.57 21.91
C SER A 164 9.61 11.34 22.66
N LYS A 165 9.58 11.42 23.99
CA LYS A 165 9.08 10.32 24.81
C LYS A 165 7.63 9.98 24.47
N GLU A 166 6.81 11.01 24.21
CA GLU A 166 5.41 10.84 23.86
C GLU A 166 5.21 10.18 22.48
N PHE A 167 6.16 10.32 21.56
CA PHE A 167 6.15 9.59 20.28
C PHE A 167 6.08 8.08 20.47
N THR A 168 6.75 7.57 21.51
CA THR A 168 6.80 6.14 21.82
C THR A 168 5.65 5.66 22.72
N ARG A 169 4.83 6.59 23.23
CA ARG A 169 3.69 6.29 24.10
C ARG A 169 2.39 6.28 23.28
N THR A 170 1.92 5.09 22.96
CA THR A 170 0.74 4.90 22.10
C THR A 170 -0.40 4.26 22.88
N ILE A 171 -0.24 3.01 23.27
CA ILE A 171 -1.26 2.22 23.96
C ILE A 171 -0.77 1.74 25.33
N ARG A 172 -1.71 1.44 26.23
CA ARG A 172 -1.42 0.77 27.49
C ARG A 172 -1.26 -0.72 27.23
N ILE A 173 -0.02 -1.20 27.33
CA ILE A 173 0.32 -2.59 27.03
C ILE A 173 0.49 -3.35 28.34
N ALA A 174 -0.07 -4.56 28.42
CA ALA A 174 0.16 -5.44 29.55
C ALA A 174 1.62 -5.89 29.55
N LYS A 175 2.22 -6.07 30.74
CA LYS A 175 3.69 -6.28 30.89
C LYS A 175 4.27 -7.48 30.11
N ASN A 176 3.44 -8.36 29.52
CA ASN A 176 3.84 -9.60 28.87
C ASN A 176 3.35 -9.74 27.41
N SER A 177 2.78 -8.69 26.79
CA SER A 177 2.37 -8.74 25.37
C SER A 177 3.46 -8.16 24.47
N HIS A 178 3.74 -8.83 23.35
CA HIS A 178 4.72 -8.43 22.35
C HIS A 178 4.12 -7.52 21.24
N GLU A 179 3.00 -6.86 21.53
CA GLU A 179 2.19 -6.16 20.52
C GLU A 179 2.62 -4.71 20.28
N ASP A 180 3.58 -4.18 21.04
CA ASP A 180 4.13 -2.82 20.91
C ASP A 180 4.51 -2.47 19.47
N ASP A 181 5.08 -3.44 18.76
CA ASP A 181 5.63 -3.27 17.41
C ASP A 181 4.54 -2.91 16.38
N ASN A 182 3.27 -3.25 16.65
CA ASN A 182 2.15 -2.94 15.76
C ASN A 182 1.62 -1.51 15.91
N PHE A 183 1.97 -0.81 16.98
CA PHE A 183 1.43 0.51 17.33
C PHE A 183 2.43 1.65 17.15
N LEU A 184 3.43 1.47 16.27
CA LEU A 184 4.43 2.49 15.98
C LEU A 184 3.81 3.65 15.18
N ARG A 185 3.97 4.88 15.68
CA ARG A 185 3.41 6.09 15.03
C ARG A 185 4.09 6.38 13.68
N PRO A 186 3.38 6.95 12.70
CA PRO A 186 4.02 7.55 11.54
C PRO A 186 4.85 8.77 11.96
N VAL A 187 5.93 9.05 11.23
CA VAL A 187 6.75 10.25 11.44
C VAL A 187 6.15 11.37 10.60
N GLU A 188 5.57 12.37 11.26
CA GLU A 188 4.85 13.47 10.60
C GLU A 188 5.47 14.84 10.90
N TRP A 189 5.90 15.05 12.14
CA TRP A 189 6.37 16.33 12.64
C TRP A 189 7.79 16.22 13.16
N ILE A 190 8.65 17.13 12.69
CA ILE A 190 10.07 17.16 13.02
C ILE A 190 10.42 18.56 13.48
N VAL A 191 11.08 18.66 14.63
CA VAL A 191 11.67 19.90 15.13
C VAL A 191 13.14 19.87 14.79
N TRP A 192 13.57 20.86 14.02
CA TRP A 192 14.94 20.99 13.55
C TRP A 192 15.64 22.18 14.20
N SER A 193 16.86 21.97 14.70
CA SER A 193 17.75 23.04 15.17
C SER A 193 18.97 23.16 14.27
N PRO A 194 19.11 24.25 13.49
CA PRO A 194 20.31 24.49 12.69
C PRO A 194 21.55 24.77 13.54
N GLN A 195 21.39 25.19 14.80
CA GLN A 195 22.53 25.53 15.66
C GLN A 195 23.29 24.27 16.10
N THR A 196 22.57 23.20 16.41
CA THR A 196 23.16 21.95 16.90
C THR A 196 23.11 20.83 15.88
N GLU A 197 22.50 21.07 14.71
CA GLU A 197 22.17 20.08 13.68
C GLU A 197 21.41 18.89 14.25
N THR A 198 20.38 19.19 15.05
CA THR A 198 19.61 18.18 15.78
C THR A 198 18.18 18.13 15.27
N ALA A 199 17.72 16.92 14.95
CA ALA A 199 16.35 16.64 14.59
C ALA A 199 15.65 15.90 15.75
N LEU A 200 14.45 16.36 16.11
CA LEU A 200 13.59 15.72 17.09
C LEU A 200 12.23 15.42 16.45
N VAL A 201 11.86 14.15 16.36
CA VAL A 201 10.52 13.74 15.94
C VAL A 201 9.55 13.88 17.11
N ILE A 202 8.41 14.51 16.86
CA ILE A 202 7.39 14.80 17.88
C ILE A 202 6.01 14.32 17.43
N ILE A 203 5.05 14.29 18.35
CA ILE A 203 3.65 13.97 18.05
C ILE A 203 2.86 15.23 17.64
N PRO A 204 1.72 15.09 16.95
CA PRO A 204 0.87 16.23 16.57
C PRO A 204 0.46 17.12 17.75
N GLU A 205 0.20 16.52 18.91
CA GLU A 205 -0.19 17.25 20.13
C GLU A 205 0.94 18.15 20.65
N GLU A 206 2.19 17.70 20.57
CA GLU A 206 3.37 18.52 20.89
C GLU A 206 3.60 19.58 19.80
N ALA A 207 3.36 19.23 18.55
CA ALA A 207 3.51 20.15 17.41
C ALA A 207 2.56 21.35 17.53
N GLU A 208 1.31 21.15 17.96
CA GLU A 208 0.34 22.25 18.15
C GLU A 208 0.81 23.23 19.24
N HIS A 209 1.30 22.72 20.37
CA HIS A 209 1.86 23.56 21.44
C HIS A 209 3.09 24.33 20.96
N LEU A 210 3.97 23.66 20.21
CA LEU A 210 5.18 24.27 19.66
C LEU A 210 4.85 25.32 18.61
N LEU A 211 3.87 25.07 17.76
CA LEU A 211 3.41 25.99 16.73
C LEU A 211 2.83 27.26 17.35
N ALA A 212 2.01 27.13 18.40
CA ALA A 212 1.51 28.27 19.18
C ALA A 212 2.68 29.08 19.79
N TYR A 213 3.67 28.40 20.38
CA TYR A 213 4.87 29.04 20.90
C TYR A 213 5.64 29.80 19.82
N LEU A 214 5.93 29.16 18.69
CA LEU A 214 6.68 29.76 17.57
C LEU A 214 5.96 30.98 16.99
N ARG A 215 4.62 30.94 16.90
CA ARG A 215 3.78 32.09 16.48
C ARG A 215 3.84 33.27 17.45
N SER A 216 3.87 33.00 18.75
CA SER A 216 3.90 34.04 19.79
C SER A 216 5.27 34.72 19.93
N ARG A 217 6.33 34.04 19.51
CA ARG A 217 7.70 34.50 19.71
C ARG A 217 8.08 35.57 18.69
N ARG A 218 8.63 36.69 19.18
CA ARG A 218 9.23 37.72 18.35
C ARG A 218 10.75 37.53 18.30
N GLY A 219 11.33 37.52 17.10
CA GLY A 219 12.79 37.45 16.88
C GLY A 219 13.22 36.26 16.03
N LYS A 220 14.55 36.04 15.94
CA LYS A 220 15.12 34.97 15.12
C LYS A 220 14.74 33.58 15.69
N PRO A 221 14.16 32.69 14.88
CA PRO A 221 13.85 31.34 15.33
C PRO A 221 15.13 30.55 15.60
N ARG A 222 15.10 29.76 16.68
CA ARG A 222 16.18 28.81 17.02
C ARG A 222 15.87 27.39 16.57
N VAL A 223 14.58 27.07 16.46
CA VAL A 223 14.06 25.81 15.97
C VAL A 223 13.05 26.05 14.87
N TYR A 224 12.89 25.06 14.01
CA TYR A 224 11.99 25.06 12.87
C TYR A 224 11.14 23.80 12.94
N LEU A 225 9.84 23.96 12.80
CA LEU A 225 8.90 22.85 12.69
C LEU A 225 8.78 22.47 11.22
N ILE A 226 9.03 21.20 10.89
CA ILE A 226 9.03 20.67 9.53
C ILE A 226 7.98 19.55 9.48
N THR A 227 7.10 19.61 8.47
CA THR A 227 6.22 18.49 8.15
C THR A 227 6.95 17.49 7.28
N TYR A 228 6.70 16.21 7.51
CA TYR A 228 7.29 15.13 6.76
C TYR A 228 6.27 14.03 6.50
N ALA A 229 6.39 13.36 5.37
CA ALA A 229 5.71 12.11 5.13
C ALA A 229 6.63 11.18 4.33
N ALA A 230 6.73 9.94 4.79
CA ALA A 230 7.49 8.92 4.08
C ALA A 230 6.75 8.47 2.82
N ALA A 231 7.42 8.51 1.67
CA ALA A 231 6.89 7.99 0.41
C ALA A 231 6.83 6.46 0.46
N VAL A 232 5.61 5.91 0.48
CA VAL A 232 5.35 4.47 0.58
C VAL A 232 4.77 3.86 -0.68
N THR A 233 4.22 4.68 -1.57
CA THR A 233 3.76 4.24 -2.90
C THR A 233 4.44 5.07 -3.97
N LYS A 234 4.50 4.51 -5.20
CA LYS A 234 5.11 5.19 -6.36
C LYS A 234 4.42 6.51 -6.70
N ALA A 235 3.12 6.64 -6.41
CA ALA A 235 2.33 7.84 -6.70
C ALA A 235 2.52 8.97 -5.67
N MET A 236 3.15 8.71 -4.51
CA MET A 236 3.34 9.72 -3.49
C MET A 236 4.45 10.70 -3.85
N VAL A 237 4.18 11.99 -3.62
CA VAL A 237 5.21 13.03 -3.65
C VAL A 237 6.26 12.73 -2.58
N GLN A 238 7.53 12.88 -2.94
CA GLN A 238 8.65 12.58 -2.07
C GLN A 238 9.01 13.81 -1.21
N PHE A 239 8.87 13.69 0.11
CA PHE A 239 9.20 14.77 1.07
C PHE A 239 10.63 14.69 1.62
N ASN A 240 11.55 14.16 0.81
CA ASN A 240 12.90 13.78 1.21
C ASN A 240 13.79 14.99 1.53
N HIS A 241 13.51 16.14 0.92
CA HIS A 241 14.32 17.35 1.09
C HIS A 241 14.04 18.10 2.40
N LEU A 242 12.94 17.80 3.10
CA LEU A 242 12.54 18.40 4.38
C LEU A 242 12.30 19.93 4.30
N ASP A 243 11.83 20.38 3.16
CA ASP A 243 11.58 21.79 2.80
C ASP A 243 10.13 22.07 2.39
N PHE A 244 9.26 21.04 2.32
CA PHE A 244 7.89 21.17 1.83
C PHE A 244 7.03 22.18 2.61
N TYR A 245 6.90 21.99 3.91
CA TYR A 245 6.27 22.98 4.78
C TYR A 245 7.08 23.08 6.06
N THR A 246 7.56 24.29 6.31
CA THR A 246 8.41 24.61 7.45
C THR A 246 7.93 25.88 8.11
N TYR A 247 7.93 25.88 9.44
CA TYR A 247 7.51 27.01 10.23
C TYR A 247 8.48 27.28 11.40
N PRO A 248 9.05 28.50 11.49
CA PRO A 248 9.06 29.54 10.46
C PRO A 248 9.76 29.09 9.17
N GLU A 249 9.72 29.90 8.12
CA GLU A 249 10.39 29.57 6.85
C GLU A 249 11.90 29.39 7.05
N LEU A 250 12.44 28.28 6.51
CA LEU A 250 13.87 28.02 6.55
C LEU A 250 14.65 29.03 5.69
N PRO A 251 15.87 29.43 6.10
CA PRO A 251 16.73 30.27 5.27
C PRO A 251 17.04 29.62 3.91
N THR A 252 17.14 30.42 2.86
CA THR A 252 17.53 29.97 1.51
C THR A 252 18.92 29.32 1.52
N GLY A 253 19.04 28.13 0.94
CA GLY A 253 20.29 27.36 0.88
C GLY A 253 20.55 26.50 2.12
N PHE A 254 19.59 26.40 3.04
CA PHE A 254 19.67 25.48 4.15
C PHE A 254 19.60 24.02 3.68
N CYS A 255 20.46 23.15 4.24
CA CYS A 255 20.51 21.73 3.91
C CYS A 255 20.65 20.90 5.18
N ILE A 256 19.77 19.90 5.34
CA ILE A 256 19.86 18.94 6.43
C ILE A 256 20.93 17.90 6.10
N PRO A 257 21.81 17.53 7.06
CA PRO A 257 22.81 16.49 6.88
C PRO A 257 22.22 15.21 6.29
N LYS A 258 22.89 14.63 5.29
CA LYS A 258 22.41 13.44 4.56
C LYS A 258 22.11 12.27 5.49
N GLN A 259 22.96 12.05 6.51
CA GLN A 259 22.78 10.97 7.47
C GLN A 259 21.44 11.08 8.21
N ILE A 260 21.03 12.29 8.62
CA ILE A 260 19.74 12.50 9.30
C ILE A 260 18.58 12.19 8.36
N LYS A 261 18.66 12.56 7.07
CA LYS A 261 17.62 12.24 6.08
C LYS A 261 17.48 10.74 5.86
N VAL A 262 18.60 10.02 5.73
CA VAL A 262 18.62 8.56 5.58
C VAL A 262 17.99 7.89 6.80
N GLU A 263 18.47 8.24 8.00
CA GLU A 263 18.00 7.65 9.26
C GLU A 263 16.52 7.96 9.53
N LEU A 264 16.09 9.17 9.24
CA LEU A 264 14.68 9.58 9.30
C LEU A 264 13.82 8.78 8.32
N GLY A 265 14.31 8.56 7.09
CA GLY A 265 13.67 7.74 6.08
C GLY A 265 13.45 6.30 6.58
N ILE A 266 14.47 5.70 7.19
CA ILE A 266 14.40 4.35 7.78
C ILE A 266 13.41 4.32 8.95
N LEU A 267 13.53 5.25 9.90
CA LEU A 267 12.62 5.36 11.05
C LEU A 267 11.15 5.48 10.60
N ALA A 268 10.90 6.31 9.60
CA ALA A 268 9.57 6.55 9.07
C ALA A 268 9.06 5.40 8.18
N GLY A 269 9.89 4.42 7.85
CA GLY A 269 9.53 3.31 6.97
C GLY A 269 9.25 3.76 5.53
N ARG A 270 10.14 4.59 4.98
CA ARG A 270 10.08 5.09 3.60
C ARG A 270 10.54 4.01 2.62
N LEU A 271 9.76 3.80 1.56
CA LEU A 271 10.02 2.77 0.53
C LEU A 271 10.62 3.36 -0.75
N TYR A 272 10.23 4.58 -1.10
CA TYR A 272 10.67 5.28 -2.30
C TYR A 272 11.69 6.35 -1.96
N VAL A 273 12.83 6.31 -2.64
CA VAL A 273 13.99 7.18 -2.45
C VAL A 273 14.31 7.85 -3.78
N ASP A 274 14.82 9.08 -3.72
CA ASP A 274 15.25 9.85 -4.89
C ASP A 274 16.66 9.44 -5.36
N GLU A 275 17.01 9.76 -6.60
CA GLU A 275 18.34 9.51 -7.19
C GLU A 275 19.45 10.13 -6.33
N HIS A 276 19.24 11.36 -5.86
CA HIS A 276 20.23 12.09 -5.05
C HIS A 276 20.49 11.44 -3.68
N GLU A 277 19.52 10.70 -3.15
CA GLU A 277 19.64 10.01 -1.86
C GLU A 277 20.04 8.54 -2.02
N TRP A 278 19.83 7.92 -3.18
CA TRP A 278 20.09 6.52 -3.45
C TRP A 278 21.48 6.09 -2.97
N LYS A 279 22.52 6.81 -3.43
CA LYS A 279 23.91 6.50 -3.09
C LYS A 279 24.18 6.60 -1.59
N ALA A 280 23.63 7.61 -0.92
CA ALA A 280 23.81 7.81 0.51
C ALA A 280 23.13 6.70 1.33
N VAL A 281 21.93 6.28 0.92
CA VAL A 281 21.23 5.15 1.55
C VAL A 281 21.96 3.84 1.29
N ALA A 282 22.43 3.61 0.06
CA ALA A 282 23.20 2.44 -0.32
C ALA A 282 24.48 2.31 0.51
N GLU A 283 25.27 3.38 0.63
CA GLU A 283 26.46 3.44 1.48
C GLU A 283 26.13 3.14 2.95
N TYR A 284 25.02 3.69 3.46
CA TYR A 284 24.56 3.47 4.83
C TYR A 284 24.15 2.00 5.08
N THR A 285 23.46 1.37 4.13
CA THR A 285 22.97 -0.01 4.29
C THR A 285 24.02 -1.08 3.99
N MET A 286 24.93 -0.81 3.04
CA MET A 286 25.94 -1.76 2.56
C MET A 286 27.35 -1.51 3.11
N GLY A 287 27.52 -0.53 4.00
CA GLY A 287 28.81 -0.16 4.57
C GLY A 287 29.60 -1.35 5.14
N THR A 288 30.93 -1.24 5.17
CA THR A 288 31.82 -2.33 5.62
C THR A 288 31.80 -2.53 7.14
N ALA A 289 32.19 -3.70 7.64
CA ALA A 289 32.06 -4.13 9.05
C ALA A 289 32.64 -3.17 10.11
N ASN A 290 33.52 -2.22 9.74
CA ASN A 290 34.21 -1.31 10.66
C ASN A 290 33.60 0.11 10.75
N ASP A 291 32.44 0.34 10.15
CA ASP A 291 31.82 1.67 10.16
C ASP A 291 31.06 1.91 11.47
N SER A 292 31.52 2.85 12.29
CA SER A 292 30.90 3.23 13.57
C SER A 292 29.54 3.91 13.41
N ASN A 293 29.10 4.15 12.17
CA ASN A 293 27.81 4.72 11.84
C ASN A 293 26.71 3.68 11.59
N LYS A 294 27.04 2.38 11.69
CA LYS A 294 26.05 1.32 11.49
C LYS A 294 25.06 1.25 12.63
N ILE A 295 23.80 1.06 12.29
CA ILE A 295 22.74 0.81 13.27
C ILE A 295 22.61 -0.65 13.67
N ALA A 296 23.14 -1.59 12.89
CA ALA A 296 23.02 -3.03 13.13
C ALA A 296 24.21 -3.79 12.50
N ALA A 297 24.40 -5.06 12.89
CA ALA A 297 25.43 -5.92 12.30
C ALA A 297 25.22 -6.12 10.78
N ASN A 298 23.96 -6.30 10.37
CA ASN A 298 23.53 -6.33 8.98
C ASN A 298 22.41 -5.30 8.76
N PRO A 299 22.77 -4.03 8.42
CA PRO A 299 21.79 -2.96 8.24
C PRO A 299 20.80 -3.24 7.11
N ALA A 300 21.23 -3.82 6.00
CA ALA A 300 20.36 -4.10 4.85
C ALA A 300 19.25 -5.11 5.19
N ALA A 301 19.59 -6.22 5.85
CA ALA A 301 18.59 -7.20 6.28
C ALA A 301 17.64 -6.62 7.33
N PHE A 302 18.17 -5.86 8.29
CA PHE A 302 17.35 -5.16 9.27
C PHE A 302 16.35 -4.21 8.61
N VAL A 303 16.79 -3.37 7.66
CA VAL A 303 15.91 -2.40 6.99
C VAL A 303 14.81 -3.11 6.22
N LEU A 304 15.09 -4.23 5.55
CA LEU A 304 14.06 -5.01 4.86
C LEU A 304 12.97 -5.52 5.82
N GLU A 305 13.35 -6.15 6.94
CA GLU A 305 12.38 -6.62 7.95
C GLU A 305 11.67 -5.48 8.68
N TRP A 306 12.37 -4.37 8.91
CA TRP A 306 11.77 -3.18 9.51
C TRP A 306 10.69 -2.58 8.60
N LEU A 307 10.95 -2.49 7.30
CA LEU A 307 10.01 -1.93 6.32
C LEU A 307 8.76 -2.80 6.15
N THR A 308 8.92 -4.13 6.15
CA THR A 308 7.77 -5.05 6.08
C THR A 308 6.88 -4.91 7.31
N ALA A 309 7.46 -4.76 8.50
CA ALA A 309 6.70 -4.54 9.72
C ALA A 309 6.00 -3.17 9.76
N ARG A 310 6.68 -2.10 9.33
CA ARG A 310 6.12 -0.74 9.33
C ARG A 310 4.97 -0.54 8.37
N ARG A 311 4.99 -1.23 7.21
CA ARG A 311 4.02 -0.99 6.14
C ARG A 311 3.06 -2.14 5.90
N LYS A 312 3.28 -3.31 6.51
CA LYS A 312 2.49 -4.54 6.27
C LYS A 312 2.34 -4.83 4.77
N THR A 313 3.27 -4.37 3.96
CA THR A 313 3.23 -4.54 2.50
C THR A 313 3.82 -5.89 2.14
N VAL A 314 3.16 -6.59 1.22
CA VAL A 314 3.57 -7.93 0.79
C VAL A 314 4.88 -7.89 -0.01
N ASN A 315 5.24 -6.75 -0.63
CA ASN A 315 6.36 -6.73 -1.58
C ASN A 315 7.28 -5.50 -1.47
N VAL A 316 8.03 -5.39 -0.37
CA VAL A 316 9.10 -4.39 -0.21
C VAL A 316 10.22 -4.57 -1.25
N LEU A 317 10.44 -5.80 -1.73
CA LEU A 317 11.54 -6.13 -2.64
C LEU A 317 11.44 -5.48 -4.03
N ARG A 318 10.24 -5.07 -4.46
CA ARG A 318 10.03 -4.34 -5.73
C ARG A 318 10.08 -2.81 -5.58
N THR A 319 10.48 -2.31 -4.40
CA THR A 319 10.62 -0.88 -4.14
C THR A 319 12.07 -0.43 -4.27
N PRO A 320 12.35 0.88 -4.48
CA PRO A 320 13.71 1.42 -4.43
C PRO A 320 14.50 0.97 -3.20
N MET A 321 13.87 0.96 -2.02
CA MET A 321 14.54 0.43 -0.83
C MET A 321 14.84 -1.06 -0.91
N GLY A 322 13.93 -1.86 -1.45
CA GLY A 322 14.16 -3.28 -1.69
C GLY A 322 15.38 -3.52 -2.59
N TYR A 323 15.51 -2.73 -3.65
CA TYR A 323 16.63 -2.80 -4.58
C TYR A 323 17.95 -2.40 -3.91
N ILE A 324 17.98 -1.30 -3.17
CA ILE A 324 19.17 -0.86 -2.42
C ILE A 324 19.61 -1.93 -1.43
N CYS A 325 18.71 -2.48 -0.62
CA CYS A 325 19.06 -3.48 0.39
C CYS A 325 19.46 -4.83 -0.20
N THR A 326 19.11 -5.12 -1.45
CA THR A 326 19.52 -6.34 -2.17
C THR A 326 20.75 -6.10 -3.07
N GLY A 327 21.28 -4.88 -3.11
CA GLY A 327 22.45 -4.53 -3.93
C GLY A 327 22.16 -4.40 -5.43
N ARG A 328 20.90 -4.24 -5.83
CA ARG A 328 20.54 -3.93 -7.22
C ARG A 328 20.86 -2.47 -7.51
N GLU A 329 21.33 -2.18 -8.71
CA GLU A 329 21.56 -0.82 -9.18
C GLU A 329 20.22 -0.11 -9.48
N MET A 330 20.26 1.22 -9.52
CA MET A 330 19.10 2.04 -9.85
C MET A 330 18.75 1.84 -11.33
N GLU A 331 17.53 1.41 -11.63
CA GLU A 331 17.00 1.45 -13.00
C GLU A 331 16.81 2.91 -13.39
N SER A 332 17.63 3.43 -14.32
CA SER A 332 17.49 4.79 -14.83
C SER A 332 16.16 4.93 -15.56
N THR A 333 15.33 5.90 -15.16
CA THR A 333 14.04 6.20 -15.81
C THR A 333 14.19 6.91 -17.17
N ASP A 334 15.35 6.80 -17.82
CA ASP A 334 15.63 7.35 -19.16
C ASP A 334 15.58 6.24 -20.22
N SER A 335 14.46 5.53 -20.29
CA SER A 335 14.12 4.74 -21.48
C SER A 335 12.78 5.22 -22.04
N PRO A 336 12.76 5.92 -23.18
CA PRO A 336 11.52 6.23 -23.88
C PRO A 336 11.08 4.97 -24.63
N GLY A 337 10.24 4.15 -23.99
CA GLY A 337 9.67 2.96 -24.63
C GLY A 337 9.15 1.95 -23.63
N ASP A 338 7.93 2.18 -23.15
CA ASP A 338 6.87 1.15 -23.11
C ASP A 338 5.60 1.79 -22.51
N ALA A 339 4.93 2.57 -23.36
CA ALA A 339 3.50 2.78 -23.22
C ALA A 339 2.82 1.56 -23.83
N ASN A 340 2.66 0.49 -23.04
CA ASN A 340 1.66 -0.54 -23.30
C ASN A 340 1.31 -1.30 -22.02
N GLY A 341 0.14 -0.94 -21.48
CA GLY A 341 -0.81 -1.85 -20.84
C GLY A 341 -0.37 -2.58 -19.57
N ASP A 342 -0.63 -1.97 -18.43
CA ASP A 342 -1.07 -2.68 -17.22
C ASP A 342 -2.26 -1.88 -16.64
N GLU A 343 -3.43 -2.05 -17.25
CA GLU A 343 -4.71 -1.83 -16.58
C GLU A 343 -4.99 -3.09 -15.77
N ASP A 344 -4.57 -3.14 -14.51
CA ASP A 344 -5.08 -4.08 -13.50
C ASP A 344 -4.54 -3.69 -12.11
N GLU A 345 -5.13 -2.67 -11.49
CA GLU A 345 -5.28 -2.56 -10.03
C GLU A 345 -6.20 -1.38 -9.68
N ALA A 346 -7.46 -1.49 -10.08
CA ALA A 346 -8.56 -0.73 -9.51
C ALA A 346 -9.57 -1.73 -8.97
N ASP A 347 -9.50 -2.00 -7.66
CA ASP A 347 -10.64 -2.21 -6.76
C ASP A 347 -10.21 -2.96 -5.49
N GLU A 348 -9.80 -2.22 -4.45
CA GLU A 348 -10.26 -2.52 -3.08
C GLU A 348 -9.98 -1.33 -2.13
N ALA A 349 -10.53 -0.16 -2.48
CA ALA A 349 -10.75 0.90 -1.49
C ALA A 349 -12.12 0.67 -0.83
N GLY A 350 -12.16 -0.27 0.11
CA GLY A 350 -13.30 -0.42 1.02
C GLY A 350 -13.41 0.78 1.95
N LEU A 351 -14.23 1.74 1.54
CA LEU A 351 -14.92 2.69 2.42
C LEU A 351 -15.54 1.95 3.60
N VAL A 352 -15.16 2.30 4.82
CA VAL A 352 -16.00 2.07 6.00
C VAL A 352 -15.95 3.34 6.85
N GLU A 353 -17.08 4.02 6.89
CA GLU A 353 -17.46 5.05 7.86
C GLU A 353 -17.31 4.57 9.32
#